data_AF-A0A5J4X793-F1
#
_entry.id   AF-A0A5J4X793-F1
#
_cell.length_a   1.000
_cell.length_b   1.000
_cell.length_c   1.000
_cell.angle_alpha   90.00
_cell.angle_beta   90.00
_cell.angle_gamma   90.00
#
_symmetry.space_group_name_H-M   'P 1'
#
loop_
_entity.id
_entity.type
_entity.pdbx_description
1 polymer ?
#
loop_
_entity_poly.entity_id
_entity_poly.type
_entity_poly.pdbx_seq_one_letter_code
_entity_poly.pdbx_strand_id
1 'polypeptide(L)'
;MNYSAPETEQNKMTAESDVWSNGVIIIEMITGIHPFQGLTQNQTLSNIANGKYKPFPDYIQVPPSLNPNMIVGMIPDEERAYQEGLEIIRKNNWGDSTVAFNPVIQSGIVRFGGFFEDPSNYSYFSIGIAESSAVLGSNQYPNSDKNEKKTVCYWRGGNISHNGYEIPGNSRIELNKSVS
;
A
#
# COMPACT_ATOMS: atom_id res chain seq x y z
N MET A 1 18.76 -2.21 4.19
CA MET A 1 17.61 -3.01 4.68
C MET A 1 17.19 -3.94 3.55
N ASN A 2 16.74 -5.15 3.85
CA ASN A 2 16.48 -6.17 2.85
C ASN A 2 15.04 -6.67 2.95
N TYR A 3 14.28 -6.47 1.87
CA TYR A 3 12.88 -6.87 1.72
C TYR A 3 12.72 -8.13 0.87
N SER A 4 13.79 -8.56 0.21
CA SER A 4 13.75 -9.70 -0.71
C SER A 4 13.58 -11.01 0.05
N ALA A 5 12.82 -11.92 -0.55
CA ALA A 5 12.61 -13.26 -0.02
C ALA A 5 13.89 -14.11 -0.06
N PRO A 6 14.08 -15.07 0.86
CA PRO A 6 15.32 -15.86 0.93
C PRO A 6 15.66 -16.60 -0.38
N GLU A 7 14.65 -17.02 -1.14
CA GLU A 7 14.82 -17.71 -2.41
C GLU A 7 15.31 -16.81 -3.55
N THR A 8 15.21 -15.49 -3.41
CA THR A 8 15.70 -14.54 -4.43
C THR A 8 17.22 -14.58 -4.61
N GLU A 9 17.97 -15.05 -3.60
CA GLU A 9 19.42 -15.30 -3.71
C GLU A 9 19.75 -16.39 -4.74
N GLN A 10 18.78 -17.21 -5.13
CA GLN A 10 18.91 -18.25 -6.16
C GLN A 10 18.40 -17.79 -7.53
N ASN A 11 18.16 -16.49 -7.74
CA ASN A 11 17.52 -15.92 -8.93
C ASN A 11 16.14 -16.54 -9.25
N LYS A 12 15.43 -17.00 -8.22
CA LYS A 12 14.06 -17.52 -8.33
C LYS A 12 13.12 -16.52 -7.69
N MET A 13 12.58 -15.62 -8.51
CA MET A 13 11.56 -14.68 -8.07
C MET A 13 10.20 -15.24 -8.49
N THR A 14 9.30 -15.40 -7.53
CA THR A 14 7.96 -15.97 -7.75
C THR A 14 6.88 -15.10 -7.11
N ALA A 15 5.61 -15.44 -7.29
CA ALA A 15 4.50 -14.73 -6.64
C ALA A 15 4.63 -14.78 -5.10
N GLU A 16 5.17 -15.88 -4.57
CA GLU A 16 5.45 -16.05 -3.14
C GLU A 16 6.52 -15.07 -2.65
N SER A 17 7.47 -14.68 -3.51
CA SER A 17 8.48 -13.65 -3.18
C SER A 17 7.84 -12.25 -3.04
N ASP A 18 6.80 -11.95 -3.82
CA ASP A 18 6.01 -10.73 -3.68
C ASP A 18 5.21 -10.75 -2.37
N VAL A 19 4.58 -11.88 -2.03
CA VAL A 19 3.86 -12.07 -0.77
C VAL A 19 4.79 -11.89 0.43
N TRP A 20 6.01 -12.43 0.35
CA TRP A 20 7.03 -12.24 1.38
C TRP A 20 7.37 -10.76 1.57
N SER A 21 7.69 -10.07 0.47
CA SER A 21 8.10 -8.66 0.49
C SER A 21 7.00 -7.77 1.07
N ASN A 22 5.75 -8.00 0.65
CA ASN A 22 4.57 -7.32 1.21
C ASN A 22 4.42 -7.61 2.70
N GLY A 23 4.61 -8.86 3.14
CA GLY A 23 4.59 -9.23 4.55
C GLY A 23 5.61 -8.45 5.39
N VAL A 24 6.87 -8.38 4.92
CA VAL A 24 7.94 -7.61 5.61
C VAL A 24 7.57 -6.14 5.74
N ILE A 25 7.07 -5.52 4.66
CA ILE A 25 6.67 -4.11 4.63
C ILE A 25 5.50 -3.86 5.58
N ILE A 26 4.47 -4.70 5.56
CA ILE A 26 3.30 -4.58 6.45
C ILE A 26 3.74 -4.62 7.92
N ILE A 27 4.61 -5.57 8.28
CA ILE A 27 5.11 -5.70 9.65
C ILE A 27 5.92 -4.47 10.06
N GLU A 28 6.80 -4.00 9.18
CA GLU A 28 7.59 -2.80 9.44
C GLU A 28 6.71 -1.55 9.60
N MET A 29 5.66 -1.39 8.79
CA MET A 29 4.69 -0.30 8.93
C MET A 29 3.92 -0.37 10.26
N ILE A 30 3.52 -1.56 10.69
CA ILE A 30 2.75 -1.75 11.94
C ILE A 30 3.62 -1.51 13.18
N THR A 31 4.88 -1.90 13.13
CA THR A 31 5.77 -1.91 14.30
C THR A 31 6.74 -0.73 14.33
N GLY A 32 6.94 -0.06 13.19
CA GLY A 32 8.05 0.89 12.98
C GLY A 32 9.42 0.21 12.96
N ILE A 33 9.48 -1.12 12.94
CA ILE A 33 10.70 -1.91 13.10
C ILE A 33 10.79 -2.99 12.03
N HIS A 34 11.88 -2.99 11.26
CA HIS A 34 12.13 -4.06 10.31
C HIS A 34 12.28 -5.42 11.03
N PRO A 35 11.47 -6.45 10.69
CA PRO A 35 11.34 -7.67 11.47
C PRO A 35 12.63 -8.49 11.54
N PHE A 36 13.41 -8.52 10.46
CA PHE A 36 14.66 -9.31 10.38
C PHE A 36 15.93 -8.50 10.63
N GLN A 37 15.83 -7.21 10.96
CA GLN A 37 17.01 -6.34 11.04
C GLN A 37 17.98 -6.78 12.14
N GLY A 38 19.20 -7.10 11.72
CA GLY A 38 20.36 -7.30 12.59
C GLY A 38 21.21 -6.03 12.70
N LEU A 39 22.29 -6.09 13.49
CA LEU A 39 23.26 -5.00 13.64
C LEU A 39 24.06 -4.74 12.35
N THR A 40 24.13 -5.75 11.47
CA THR A 40 24.82 -5.67 10.17
C THR A 40 23.94 -6.24 9.06
N GLN A 41 24.30 -5.95 7.80
CA GLN A 41 23.62 -6.52 6.64
C GLN A 41 23.73 -8.06 6.62
N ASN A 42 24.91 -8.63 6.91
CA ASN A 42 25.11 -10.08 6.98
C ASN A 42 24.25 -10.71 8.08
N GLN A 43 24.10 -10.03 9.22
CA GLN A 43 23.21 -10.50 10.28
C GLN A 43 21.74 -10.44 9.88
N THR A 44 21.34 -9.41 9.13
CA THR A 44 19.98 -9.30 8.56
C THR A 44 19.70 -10.42 7.56
N LEU A 45 20.64 -10.72 6.67
CA LEU A 45 20.54 -11.84 5.72
C LEU A 45 20.47 -13.18 6.44
N SER A 46 21.31 -13.39 7.46
CA SER A 46 21.27 -14.58 8.30
C SER A 46 19.93 -14.73 9.03
N ASN A 47 19.37 -13.63 9.54
CA ASN A 47 18.05 -13.63 10.16
C ASN A 47 16.95 -14.02 9.16
N ILE A 48 16.98 -13.50 7.93
CA ILE A 48 16.05 -13.86 6.84
C ILE A 48 16.17 -15.36 6.51
N ALA A 49 17.39 -15.84 6.26
CA ALA A 49 17.65 -17.22 5.88
C ALA A 49 17.24 -18.24 6.96
N ASN A 50 17.35 -17.86 8.24
CA ASN A 50 16.97 -18.72 9.36
C ASN A 50 15.57 -18.45 9.90
N GLY A 51 14.78 -17.56 9.28
CA GLY A 51 13.45 -17.19 9.76
C GLY A 51 13.43 -16.57 11.16
N LYS A 52 14.51 -15.89 11.56
CA LYS A 52 14.64 -15.24 12.88
C LYS A 52 14.16 -13.79 12.80
N TYR A 53 12.92 -13.57 13.21
CA TYR A 53 12.30 -12.24 13.28
C TYR A 53 12.13 -11.75 14.72
N LYS A 54 12.02 -10.43 14.88
CA LYS A 54 11.66 -9.78 16.15
C LYS A 54 10.21 -10.16 16.51
N PRO A 55 9.90 -10.40 17.80
CA PRO A 55 8.57 -10.80 18.21
C PRO A 55 7.52 -9.76 17.82
N PHE A 56 6.36 -10.26 17.39
CA PHE A 56 5.22 -9.42 17.09
C PHE A 56 4.64 -8.83 18.38
N PRO A 57 4.32 -7.53 18.41
CA PRO A 57 3.60 -6.95 19.52
C PRO A 57 2.18 -7.53 19.65
N ASP A 58 1.69 -7.67 20.88
CA ASP A 58 0.37 -8.25 21.19
C ASP A 58 -0.82 -7.46 20.60
N TYR A 59 -0.59 -6.23 20.13
CA TYR A 59 -1.62 -5.38 19.52
C TYR A 59 -1.91 -5.71 18.04
N ILE A 60 -1.18 -6.65 17.43
CA ILE A 60 -1.48 -7.13 16.07
C ILE A 60 -2.64 -8.14 16.14
N GLN A 61 -3.88 -7.65 16.14
CA GLN A 61 -5.09 -8.47 16.06
C GLN A 61 -5.85 -8.17 14.78
N VAL A 62 -6.30 -9.20 14.03
CA VAL A 62 -7.18 -9.00 12.87
C VAL A 62 -8.50 -8.39 13.37
N PRO A 63 -8.86 -7.16 12.95
CA PRO A 63 -10.08 -6.53 13.40
C PRO A 63 -11.31 -7.26 12.81
N PRO A 64 -12.48 -7.19 13.47
CA PRO A 64 -13.73 -7.66 12.88
C PRO A 64 -14.00 -6.99 11.54
N SER A 65 -14.68 -7.69 10.62
CA SER A 65 -15.05 -7.17 9.31
C SER A 65 -15.75 -5.81 9.43
N LEU A 66 -15.20 -4.81 8.74
CA LEU A 66 -15.75 -3.46 8.69
C LEU A 66 -17.08 -3.45 7.94
N ASN A 67 -18.03 -2.64 8.38
CA ASN A 67 -19.24 -2.37 7.61
C ASN A 67 -18.90 -1.33 6.51
N PRO A 68 -18.87 -1.73 5.22
CA PRO A 68 -18.47 -0.83 4.14
C PRO A 68 -19.41 0.37 4.00
N ASN A 69 -20.68 0.25 4.42
CA ASN A 69 -21.66 1.33 4.33
C ASN A 69 -21.39 2.50 5.31
N MET A 70 -20.39 2.39 6.19
CA MET A 70 -19.97 3.47 7.07
C MET A 70 -18.72 4.22 6.55
N ILE A 71 -18.18 3.82 5.40
CA ILE A 71 -16.97 4.41 4.83
C ILE A 71 -17.35 5.70 4.10
N VAL A 72 -16.89 6.84 4.63
CA VAL A 72 -17.05 8.16 4.00
C VAL A 72 -15.69 8.66 3.52
N GLY A 73 -15.62 8.97 2.24
CA GLY A 73 -14.46 9.51 1.56
C GLY A 73 -14.18 10.94 1.99
N MET A 74 -12.96 11.18 2.43
CA MET A 74 -12.37 12.50 2.58
C MET A 74 -11.93 12.96 1.19
N ILE A 75 -12.78 13.75 0.55
CA ILE A 75 -12.58 14.27 -0.80
C ILE A 75 -12.15 15.74 -0.69
N PRO A 76 -10.92 16.11 -1.09
CA PRO A 76 -10.44 17.49 -0.99
C PRO A 76 -11.17 18.48 -1.90
N ASP A 77 -11.78 17.98 -2.99
CA ASP A 77 -12.40 18.79 -4.04
C ASP A 77 -13.58 18.05 -4.70
N GLU A 78 -14.80 18.44 -4.30
CA GLU A 78 -16.05 17.84 -4.80
C GLU A 78 -16.32 18.16 -6.28
N GLU A 79 -15.65 19.16 -6.86
CA GLU A 79 -15.71 19.44 -8.31
C GLU A 79 -14.90 18.40 -9.11
N ARG A 80 -13.99 17.65 -8.48
CA ARG A 80 -13.15 16.65 -9.13
C ARG A 80 -13.58 15.21 -8.90
N ALA A 81 -14.06 14.90 -7.69
CA ALA A 81 -14.61 13.59 -7.39
C ALA A 81 -15.75 13.73 -6.39
N TYR A 82 -16.64 12.75 -6.33
CA TYR A 82 -17.66 12.67 -5.30
C TYR A 82 -17.91 11.19 -4.97
N GLN A 83 -18.59 10.95 -3.85
CA GLN A 83 -18.98 9.61 -3.44
C GLN A 83 -20.49 9.44 -3.56
N GLU A 84 -20.92 8.35 -4.18
CA GLU A 84 -22.32 7.90 -4.20
C GLU A 84 -22.39 6.47 -3.65
N GLY A 85 -22.91 6.32 -2.44
CA GLY A 85 -22.88 5.03 -1.74
C GLY A 85 -21.45 4.53 -1.52
N LEU A 86 -21.09 3.40 -2.14
CA LEU A 86 -19.74 2.82 -2.07
C LEU A 86 -18.86 3.20 -3.27
N GLU A 87 -19.41 3.95 -4.23
CA GLU A 87 -18.73 4.32 -5.46
C GLU A 87 -18.03 5.66 -5.29
N ILE A 88 -16.77 5.73 -5.72
CA ILE A 88 -16.04 6.98 -5.87
C ILE A 88 -16.06 7.35 -7.35
N ILE A 89 -16.76 8.43 -7.68
CA ILE A 89 -16.98 8.87 -9.05
C ILE A 89 -16.07 10.06 -9.32
N ARG A 90 -15.12 9.88 -10.24
CA ARG A 90 -14.28 10.99 -10.75
C ARG A 90 -15.07 11.77 -11.81
N LYS A 91 -15.11 13.09 -11.69
CA LYS A 91 -15.61 14.01 -12.72
C LYS A 91 -14.56 14.17 -13.82
N ASN A 92 -15.00 14.37 -15.07
CA ASN A 92 -14.13 14.52 -16.24
C ASN A 92 -13.48 15.92 -16.32
N ASN A 93 -12.73 16.24 -15.27
CA ASN A 93 -11.94 17.46 -15.17
C ASN A 93 -10.46 17.04 -15.19
N TRP A 94 -9.65 17.73 -15.99
CA TRP A 94 -8.21 17.47 -16.05
C TRP A 94 -7.57 17.57 -14.67
N GLY A 95 -6.71 16.59 -14.35
CA GLY A 95 -5.97 16.53 -13.10
C GLY A 95 -6.12 15.23 -12.31
N ASP A 96 -5.45 15.21 -11.17
CA ASP A 96 -5.45 14.09 -10.23
C ASP A 96 -6.62 14.21 -9.24
N SER A 97 -7.09 13.08 -8.73
CA SER A 97 -8.12 13.01 -7.70
C SER A 97 -7.69 11.98 -6.67
N THR A 98 -7.39 12.46 -5.46
CA THR A 98 -7.02 11.61 -4.34
C THR A 98 -8.15 11.62 -3.32
N VAL A 99 -8.65 10.42 -2.97
CA VAL A 99 -9.67 10.23 -1.95
C VAL A 99 -9.05 9.41 -0.82
N ALA A 100 -9.14 9.94 0.40
CA ALA A 100 -8.77 9.20 1.60
C ALA A 100 -10.01 8.72 2.35
N PHE A 101 -9.83 7.82 3.31
CA PHE A 101 -10.88 7.39 4.21
C PHE A 101 -10.37 7.53 5.64
N ASN A 102 -11.15 8.17 6.52
CA ASN A 102 -10.81 8.35 7.94
C ASN A 102 -10.55 6.98 8.58
N PRO A 103 -9.48 6.80 9.39
CA PRO A 103 -8.73 5.56 9.39
C PRO A 103 -9.61 4.39 9.82
N VAL A 104 -9.83 3.57 8.82
CA VAL A 104 -10.57 2.31 8.87
C VAL A 104 -9.72 1.22 9.55
N ILE A 105 -8.40 1.42 9.62
CA ILE A 105 -7.43 0.46 10.14
C ILE A 105 -6.75 1.07 11.39
N GLN A 106 -7.19 0.67 12.58
CA GLN A 106 -6.59 1.08 13.85
C GLN A 106 -5.60 0.04 14.39
N SER A 107 -5.80 -1.23 14.04
CA SER A 107 -4.94 -2.35 14.39
C SER A 107 -5.19 -3.52 13.43
N GLY A 108 -4.18 -4.36 13.24
CA GLY A 108 -4.29 -5.62 12.50
C GLY A 108 -4.15 -5.55 11.00
N ILE A 109 -4.56 -6.65 10.36
CA ILE A 109 -4.49 -6.84 8.91
C ILE A 109 -5.90 -6.69 8.34
N VAL A 110 -6.06 -5.77 7.39
CA VAL A 110 -7.33 -5.52 6.70
C VAL A 110 -7.15 -5.81 5.22
N ARG A 111 -8.13 -6.52 4.65
CA ARG A 111 -8.25 -6.72 3.21
C ARG A 111 -9.29 -5.75 2.66
N PHE A 112 -8.87 -4.89 1.74
CA PHE A 112 -9.78 -4.10 0.92
C PHE A 112 -9.89 -4.72 -0.47
N GLY A 113 -11.08 -4.66 -1.05
CA GLY A 113 -11.35 -5.12 -2.40
C GLY A 113 -12.34 -4.17 -3.06
N GLY A 114 -12.21 -4.02 -4.37
CA GLY A 114 -13.08 -3.14 -5.15
C GLY A 114 -12.88 -3.38 -6.63
N PHE A 115 -13.69 -2.70 -7.42
CA PHE A 115 -13.57 -2.67 -8.87
C PHE A 115 -13.16 -1.26 -9.29
N PHE A 116 -12.31 -1.19 -10.30
CA PHE A 116 -11.92 0.07 -10.91
C PHE A 116 -12.38 0.06 -12.36
N GLU A 117 -13.30 0.96 -12.69
CA GLU A 117 -13.83 1.15 -14.04
C GLU A 117 -13.23 2.43 -14.63
N ASP A 118 -12.48 2.29 -15.71
CA ASP A 118 -11.97 3.41 -16.49
C ASP A 118 -12.19 3.11 -17.98
N PRO A 119 -12.93 3.95 -18.70
CA PRO A 119 -13.18 3.75 -20.12
C PRO A 119 -11.92 3.98 -20.99
N SER A 120 -10.83 4.49 -20.41
CA SER A 120 -9.56 4.71 -21.10
C SER A 120 -8.62 3.49 -21.02
N ASN A 121 -7.91 3.22 -22.12
CA ASN A 121 -6.87 2.18 -22.16
C ASN A 121 -5.60 2.56 -21.37
N TYR A 122 -5.52 3.80 -20.88
CA TYR A 122 -4.34 4.38 -20.23
C TYR A 122 -4.66 4.92 -18.84
N SER A 123 -5.49 4.21 -18.08
CA SER A 123 -5.80 4.60 -16.71
C SER A 123 -4.51 4.79 -15.90
N TYR A 124 -4.34 5.97 -15.31
CA TYR A 124 -3.25 6.24 -14.39
C TYR A 124 -3.86 6.33 -12.99
N PHE A 125 -3.70 5.26 -12.22
CA PHE A 125 -4.24 5.18 -10.87
C PHE A 125 -3.26 4.45 -9.94
N SER A 126 -3.43 4.71 -8.64
CA SER A 126 -2.76 4.00 -7.57
C SER A 126 -3.72 3.78 -6.42
N ILE A 127 -3.39 2.80 -5.58
CA ILE A 127 -4.05 2.54 -4.31
C ILE A 127 -3.00 2.46 -3.23
N GLY A 128 -3.32 2.85 -2.01
CA GLY A 128 -2.30 2.96 -0.99
C GLY A 128 -2.84 3.14 0.42
N ILE A 129 -1.90 3.23 1.35
CA ILE A 129 -2.15 3.51 2.75
C ILE A 129 -1.45 4.83 3.07
N ALA A 130 -2.13 5.68 3.83
CA ALA A 130 -1.58 6.92 4.34
C ALA A 130 -1.60 6.91 5.88
N GLU A 131 -0.57 7.46 6.49
CA GLU A 131 -0.61 7.81 7.91
C GLU A 131 -1.76 8.79 8.18
N SER A 132 -2.34 8.72 9.37
CA SER A 132 -3.42 9.65 9.79
C SER A 132 -3.00 11.12 9.80
N SER A 133 -1.68 11.39 9.78
CA SER A 133 -1.12 12.74 9.71
C SER A 133 -0.89 13.26 8.29
N ALA A 134 -1.19 12.45 7.25
CA ALA A 134 -1.08 12.87 5.86
C ALA A 134 -2.17 13.89 5.52
N VAL A 135 -1.80 14.92 4.76
CA VAL A 135 -2.73 15.95 4.29
C VAL A 135 -2.75 15.89 2.77
N LEU A 136 -3.88 15.51 2.19
CA LEU A 136 -4.03 15.31 0.75
C LEU A 136 -4.73 16.53 0.15
N GLY A 137 -4.06 17.20 -0.78
CA GLY A 137 -4.59 18.36 -1.48
C GLY A 137 -5.41 18.00 -2.73
N SER A 138 -6.15 18.98 -3.24
CA SER A 138 -6.79 18.88 -4.56
C SER A 138 -5.74 18.83 -5.66
N ASN A 139 -5.99 18.03 -6.71
CA ASN A 139 -5.15 17.93 -7.90
C ASN A 139 -3.69 17.52 -7.60
N GLN A 140 -3.51 16.59 -6.68
CA GLN A 140 -2.20 16.10 -6.25
C GLN A 140 -2.19 14.58 -6.09
N TYR A 141 -1.05 13.97 -6.37
CA TYR A 141 -0.82 12.57 -6.07
C TYR A 141 -0.73 12.32 -4.56
N PRO A 142 -1.06 11.10 -4.08
CA PRO A 142 -1.06 10.82 -2.65
C PRO A 142 0.32 11.01 -1.97
N ASN A 143 1.41 10.80 -2.71
CA ASN A 143 2.78 10.97 -2.23
C ASN A 143 3.34 12.40 -2.44
N SER A 144 2.57 13.34 -2.97
CA SER A 144 2.99 14.74 -3.15
C SER A 144 3.01 15.52 -1.83
N ASP A 145 3.46 16.78 -1.86
CA ASP A 145 3.33 17.73 -0.75
C ASP A 145 3.83 17.23 0.62
N LYS A 146 5.04 16.65 0.62
CA LYS A 146 5.70 16.09 1.82
C LYS A 146 5.03 14.82 2.36
N ASN A 147 4.09 14.22 1.63
CA ASN A 147 3.52 12.93 1.97
C ASN A 147 4.36 11.75 1.48
N GLU A 148 5.48 11.99 0.79
CA GLU A 148 6.42 10.95 0.35
C GLU A 148 6.78 9.94 1.44
N LYS A 149 6.88 10.39 2.70
CA LYS A 149 7.19 9.54 3.87
C LYS A 149 5.96 9.05 4.62
N LYS A 150 4.79 9.62 4.34
CA LYS A 150 3.53 9.36 5.03
C LYS A 150 2.60 8.45 4.24
N THR A 151 2.93 8.13 3.00
CA THR A 151 2.15 7.23 2.16
C THR A 151 2.97 6.09 1.61
N VAL A 152 2.29 4.96 1.38
CA VAL A 152 2.72 3.87 0.53
C VAL A 152 1.70 3.74 -0.59
N CYS A 153 2.12 3.88 -1.84
CA CYS A 153 1.21 3.79 -2.99
C CYS A 153 1.67 2.67 -3.93
N TYR A 154 0.77 1.76 -4.25
CA TYR A 154 0.94 0.77 -5.30
C TYR A 154 0.37 1.34 -6.61
N TRP A 155 1.24 1.58 -7.57
CA TRP A 155 0.87 2.16 -8.86
C TRP A 155 0.45 1.06 -9.83
N ARG A 156 -0.44 1.38 -10.78
CA ARG A 156 -0.84 0.45 -11.86
C ARG A 156 0.33 -0.25 -12.55
N GLY A 157 1.48 0.43 -12.68
CA GLY A 157 2.70 -0.10 -13.29
C GLY A 157 3.40 -1.22 -12.51
N GLY A 158 2.98 -1.52 -11.28
CA GLY A 158 3.63 -2.46 -10.36
C GLY A 158 4.72 -1.83 -9.48
N ASN A 159 4.98 -0.53 -9.64
CA ASN A 159 5.88 0.20 -8.77
C ASN A 159 5.19 0.47 -7.44
N ILE A 160 5.91 0.32 -6.33
CA ILE A 160 5.48 0.82 -5.02
C ILE A 160 6.26 2.09 -4.72
N SER A 161 5.58 3.20 -4.40
CA SER A 161 6.26 4.41 -3.92
C SER A 161 6.20 4.51 -2.40
N HIS A 162 7.34 4.68 -1.76
CA HIS A 162 7.44 4.93 -0.31
C HIS A 162 8.73 5.68 0.04
N ASN A 163 8.65 6.62 0.97
CA ASN A 163 9.76 7.45 1.46
C ASN A 163 10.52 8.17 0.32
N GLY A 164 9.79 8.58 -0.73
CA GLY A 164 10.34 9.25 -1.91
C GLY A 164 11.05 8.33 -2.91
N TYR A 165 11.06 7.01 -2.67
CA TYR A 165 11.63 6.02 -3.57
C TYR A 165 10.55 5.27 -4.33
N GLU A 166 10.90 4.81 -5.54
CA GLU A 166 10.15 3.80 -6.26
C GLU A 166 10.81 2.43 -6.09
N ILE A 167 9.99 1.44 -5.74
CA ILE A 167 10.36 0.05 -5.55
C ILE A 167 9.78 -0.74 -6.73
N PRO A 168 10.61 -1.12 -7.72
CA PRO A 168 10.17 -1.90 -8.87
C PRO A 168 10.10 -3.40 -8.53
N GLY A 169 9.59 -4.20 -9.47
CA GLY A 169 9.62 -5.67 -9.40
C GLY A 169 8.27 -6.33 -9.12
N ASN A 170 7.23 -5.58 -8.74
CA ASN A 170 5.89 -6.14 -8.54
C ASN A 170 5.09 -6.22 -9.85
N SER A 171 4.06 -7.06 -9.83
CA SER A 171 3.14 -7.24 -10.95
C SER A 171 2.34 -5.97 -11.27
N ARG A 172 1.94 -5.80 -12.54
CA ARG A 172 1.05 -4.69 -12.92
C ARG A 172 -0.37 -4.97 -12.45
N ILE A 173 -1.14 -3.90 -12.19
CA ILE A 173 -2.59 -4.04 -12.07
C ILE A 173 -3.16 -4.18 -13.48
N GLU A 174 -3.59 -5.39 -13.82
CA GLU A 174 -4.16 -5.71 -15.12
C GLU A 174 -5.68 -5.79 -15.08
N LEU A 175 -6.32 -5.43 -16.21
CA LEU A 175 -7.77 -5.50 -16.36
C LEU A 175 -8.28 -6.91 -16.06
N ASN A 176 -9.30 -7.02 -15.20
CA ASN A 176 -9.93 -8.27 -14.80
C ASN A 176 -8.98 -9.30 -14.15
N LYS A 177 -7.82 -8.87 -13.63
CA LYS A 177 -6.94 -9.72 -12.83
C LYS A 177 -6.91 -9.23 -11.40
N SER A 178 -7.06 -10.17 -10.47
CA SER A 178 -6.74 -9.90 -9.07
C SER A 178 -5.23 -9.83 -8.91
N VAL A 179 -4.75 -8.80 -8.21
CA VAL A 179 -3.39 -8.76 -7.67
C VAL A 179 -3.51 -9.29 -6.24
N SER A 180 -2.88 -10.43 -5.96
CA SER A 180 -2.91 -11.15 -4.69
C SER A 180 -1.53 -11.26 -4.08
#